data_AF-A0A3S1SGV6-F1
#
_entry.id   AF-A0A3S1SGV6-F1
#
_cell.length_a   1.000
_cell.length_b   1.000
_cell.length_c   1.000
_cell.angle_alpha   90.00
_cell.angle_beta   90.00
_cell.angle_gamma   90.00
#
_symmetry.space_group_name_H-M   'P 1'
#
loop_
_entity.id
_entity.type
_entity.pdbx_description
1 polymer ?
#
loop_
_entity_poly.entity_id
_entity_poly.type
_entity_poly.pdbx_seq_one_letter_code
_entity_poly.pdbx_strand_id
1 'polypeptide(L)'
;MSDYQHLLPAYRSHAALGDADRIAWIRADRWLETAQARAALARLEDLLSYPARDRMPCLLLYGDTGMGKTKIIRKFLRDHPACFDRGTGISSMPVVAMQMP
;
A
#
# COMPACT_ATOMS: atom_id res chain seq x y z
N MET A 1 20.24 12.41 29.27
CA MET A 1 18.78 12.32 29.47
C MET A 1 18.18 12.02 28.10
N SER A 2 17.42 10.94 27.94
CA SER A 2 16.86 10.56 26.63
C SER A 2 15.69 11.50 26.32
N ASP A 3 15.87 12.42 25.37
CA ASP A 3 14.76 13.22 24.88
C ASP A 3 13.68 12.34 24.24
N TYR A 4 12.43 12.81 24.28
CA TYR A 4 11.27 12.19 23.64
C TYR A 4 10.87 10.78 24.13
N GLN A 5 11.06 10.44 25.41
CA GLN A 5 10.65 9.14 25.97
C GLN A 5 9.15 8.84 25.84
N HIS A 6 8.30 9.88 25.80
CA HIS A 6 6.86 9.77 25.59
C HIS A 6 6.48 9.38 24.14
N LEU A 7 7.43 9.43 23.21
CA LEU A 7 7.23 8.96 21.83
C LEU A 7 7.67 7.50 21.69
N LEU A 8 6.99 6.78 20.81
CA LEU A 8 7.43 5.46 20.36
C LEU A 8 8.84 5.55 19.76
N PRO A 9 9.71 4.55 19.99
CA PRO A 9 11.11 4.60 19.57
C PRO A 9 11.31 4.96 18.09
N ALA A 10 10.46 4.42 17.21
CA ALA A 10 10.51 4.65 15.77
C ALA A 10 10.29 6.12 15.35
N TYR A 11 9.72 6.96 16.21
CA TYR A 11 9.41 8.37 15.88
C TYR A 11 10.38 9.38 16.50
N ARG A 12 11.25 8.94 17.42
CA ARG A 12 12.18 9.84 18.13
C ARG A 12 13.21 10.46 17.20
N SER A 13 13.72 9.70 16.23
CA SER A 13 14.65 10.21 15.21
C SER A 13 14.02 11.32 14.38
N HIS A 14 12.73 11.20 14.05
CA HIS A 14 12.00 12.23 13.32
C HIS A 14 11.69 13.45 14.18
N ALA A 15 11.41 13.28 15.47
CA ALA A 15 11.18 14.38 16.40
C ALA A 15 12.41 15.27 16.61
N ALA A 16 13.61 14.70 16.47
CA ALA A 16 14.89 15.41 16.57
C ALA A 16 15.32 16.15 15.29
N LEU A 17 14.57 16.02 14.19
CA LEU A 17 14.85 16.73 12.94
C LEU A 17 14.55 18.24 13.04
N GLY A 18 15.11 19.04 12.14
CA GLY A 18 14.76 20.45 12.00
C GLY A 18 13.29 20.62 11.57
N ASP A 19 12.72 21.81 11.81
CA ASP A 19 11.30 22.07 11.59
C ASP A 19 10.84 21.78 10.15
N ALA A 20 11.65 22.14 9.15
CA ALA A 20 11.33 21.89 7.74
C ALA A 20 11.16 20.39 7.44
N ASP A 21 12.11 19.57 7.92
CA ASP A 21 12.10 18.11 7.72
C ASP A 21 10.96 17.45 8.51
N ARG A 22 10.68 17.94 9.72
CA ARG A 22 9.53 17.47 10.53
C ARG A 22 8.20 17.76 9.84
N ILE A 23 8.01 18.96 9.31
CA ILE A 23 6.80 19.35 8.58
C ILE A 23 6.65 18.47 7.33
N ALA A 24 7.72 18.25 6.58
CA ALA A 24 7.71 17.37 5.41
C ALA A 24 7.32 15.92 5.79
N TRP A 25 7.90 15.39 6.86
CA TRP A 25 7.61 14.04 7.37
C TRP A 25 6.16 13.87 7.86
N ILE A 26 5.59 14.89 8.51
CA ILE A 26 4.19 14.90 8.94
C ILE A 26 3.24 14.91 7.73
N ARG A 27 3.56 15.70 6.69
CA ARG A 27 2.75 15.84 5.48
C ARG A 27 2.87 14.66 4.51
N ALA A 28 3.84 13.76 4.72
CA ALA A 28 4.03 12.58 3.88
C ALA A 28 2.78 11.68 3.90
N ASP A 29 2.39 11.17 2.73
CA ASP A 29 1.26 10.26 2.63
C ASP A 29 1.55 8.94 3.35
N ARG A 30 0.61 8.49 4.19
CA ARG A 30 0.75 7.25 4.98
C ARG A 30 -0.34 6.26 4.68
N TRP A 31 0.06 4.99 4.66
CA TRP A 31 -0.88 3.90 4.81
C TRP A 31 -1.40 3.88 6.25
N LEU A 32 -2.71 3.90 6.40
CA LEU A 32 -3.39 3.69 7.66
C LEU A 32 -4.22 2.44 7.49
N GLU A 33 -3.92 1.43 8.28
CA GLU A 33 -4.65 0.18 8.21
C GLU A 33 -5.97 0.32 8.96
N THR A 34 -7.07 0.08 8.25
CA THR A 34 -8.41 -0.02 8.82
C THR A 34 -8.94 -1.43 8.62
N ALA A 35 -9.93 -1.84 9.41
CA ALA A 35 -10.57 -3.15 9.26
C ALA A 35 -11.14 -3.34 7.83
N GLN A 36 -11.73 -2.29 7.26
CA GLN A 36 -12.26 -2.28 5.90
C GLN A 36 -11.15 -2.40 4.84
N ALA A 37 -10.05 -1.66 5.02
CA ALA A 37 -8.91 -1.72 4.10
C ALA A 37 -8.24 -3.10 4.13
N ARG A 38 -8.07 -3.68 5.31
CA ARG A 38 -7.55 -5.04 5.48
C ARG A 38 -8.45 -6.08 4.80
N ALA A 39 -9.77 -5.97 4.98
CA ALA A 39 -10.72 -6.88 4.35
C ALA A 39 -10.70 -6.76 2.81
N ALA A 40 -10.61 -5.54 2.27
CA ALA A 40 -10.48 -5.31 0.84
C ALA A 40 -9.18 -5.88 0.26
N LEU A 41 -8.05 -5.71 0.95
CA LEU A 41 -6.77 -6.31 0.55
C LEU A 41 -6.84 -7.84 0.55
N ALA A 42 -7.42 -8.45 1.59
CA ALA A 42 -7.58 -9.90 1.63
C ALA A 42 -8.37 -10.45 0.42
N ARG A 43 -9.44 -9.76 0.02
CA ARG A 43 -10.21 -10.13 -1.19
C ARG A 43 -9.40 -9.97 -2.48
N LEU A 44 -8.50 -9.00 -2.55
CA LEU A 44 -7.59 -8.85 -3.69
C LEU A 44 -6.54 -9.96 -3.74
N GLU A 45 -6.00 -10.37 -2.58
CA GLU A 45 -5.10 -11.53 -2.48
C GLU A 45 -5.79 -12.84 -2.90
N ASP A 46 -7.05 -13.02 -2.47
CA ASP A 46 -7.85 -14.18 -2.87
C ASP A 46 -8.02 -14.22 -4.40
N LEU A 47 -8.21 -13.07 -5.06
CA LEU A 47 -8.31 -13.00 -6.52
C LEU A 47 -6.98 -13.28 -7.22
N LEU A 48 -5.86 -12.78 -6.67
CA LEU A 48 -4.54 -12.96 -7.26
C LEU A 48 -4.07 -14.43 -7.19
N SER A 49 -4.39 -15.12 -6.09
CA SER A 49 -4.07 -16.53 -5.89
C SER A 49 -5.12 -17.49 -6.48
N TYR A 50 -6.22 -16.96 -7.01
CA TYR A 50 -7.32 -17.77 -7.53
C TYR A 50 -6.88 -18.58 -8.75
N PRO A 51 -7.22 -19.88 -8.84
CA PRO A 51 -6.89 -20.69 -10.02
C PRO A 51 -7.60 -20.15 -11.26
N ALA A 52 -6.95 -20.29 -12.42
CA ALA A 52 -7.52 -19.89 -13.71
C ALA A 52 -8.81 -20.66 -14.02
N ARG A 53 -9.83 -19.95 -14.52
CA ARG A 53 -11.13 -20.50 -14.92
C ARG A 53 -11.65 -19.78 -16.16
N ASP A 54 -12.60 -20.41 -16.87
CA ASP A 54 -13.27 -19.82 -18.04
C ASP A 54 -13.90 -18.45 -17.75
N ARG A 55 -14.35 -18.24 -16.50
CA ARG A 55 -14.81 -16.95 -16.00
C ARG A 55 -14.14 -16.65 -14.67
N MET A 56 -13.19 -15.73 -14.70
CA MET A 56 -12.55 -15.24 -13.48
C MET A 56 -13.55 -14.42 -12.64
N PRO A 57 -13.52 -14.57 -11.29
CA PRO A 57 -14.28 -13.68 -10.42
C PRO A 57 -13.76 -12.24 -10.49
N CYS A 58 -14.67 -11.28 -10.34
CA CYS A 58 -14.36 -9.84 -10.31
C CYS A 58 -14.73 -9.25 -8.96
N LEU A 59 -13.99 -8.23 -8.50
CA LEU A 59 -14.27 -7.50 -7.26
C LEU A 59 -14.59 -6.03 -7.56
N LEU A 60 -15.74 -5.55 -7.09
CA LEU A 60 -16.10 -4.14 -7.10
C LEU A 60 -15.79 -3.52 -5.73
N LEU A 61 -14.80 -2.61 -5.69
CA LEU A 61 -14.52 -1.79 -4.51
C LEU A 61 -15.28 -0.46 -4.61
N TYR A 62 -16.33 -0.30 -3.82
CA TYR A 62 -17.16 0.91 -3.79
C TYR A 62 -17.15 1.57 -2.42
N GLY A 63 -17.54 2.85 -2.38
CA GLY A 63 -17.60 3.68 -1.17
C GLY A 63 -17.46 5.16 -1.52
N ASP A 64 -17.67 6.05 -0.55
CA ASP A 64 -17.60 7.49 -0.78
C ASP A 64 -16.19 7.99 -1.12
N THR A 65 -16.11 9.19 -1.69
CA THR A 65 -14.84 9.88 -1.91
C THR A 65 -14.11 10.06 -0.59
N GLY A 66 -12.80 9.81 -0.59
CA GLY A 66 -11.97 9.89 0.63
C GLY A 66 -11.93 8.61 1.47
N MET A 67 -12.72 7.57 1.17
CA MET A 67 -12.73 6.30 1.94
C MET A 67 -11.52 5.38 1.69
N GLY A 68 -10.43 5.89 1.09
CA GLY A 68 -9.19 5.13 0.93
C GLY A 68 -9.15 4.10 -0.19
N LYS A 69 -10.16 4.04 -1.09
CA LYS A 69 -10.17 3.13 -2.27
C LYS A 69 -8.87 3.16 -3.07
N THR A 70 -8.43 4.37 -3.43
CA THR A 70 -7.16 4.57 -4.16
C THR A 70 -5.95 4.13 -3.34
N LYS A 71 -5.97 4.32 -2.01
CA LYS A 71 -4.88 3.87 -1.13
C LYS A 71 -4.80 2.35 -1.05
N ILE A 72 -5.94 1.66 -1.03
CA ILE A 72 -6.01 0.18 -1.05
C ILE A 72 -5.35 -0.34 -2.32
N ILE A 73 -5.74 0.17 -3.50
CA ILE A 73 -5.14 -0.25 -4.78
C ILE A 73 -3.63 0.04 -4.81
N ARG A 74 -3.20 1.23 -4.36
CA ARG A 74 -1.76 1.58 -4.31
C ARG A 74 -0.98 0.71 -3.33
N LYS A 75 -1.58 0.33 -2.19
CA LYS A 75 -0.95 -0.59 -1.22
C LYS A 75 -0.77 -1.97 -1.86
N PHE A 76 -1.82 -2.51 -2.48
CA PHE A 76 -1.77 -3.79 -3.17
C PHE A 76 -0.68 -3.82 -4.25
N LEU A 77 -0.57 -2.78 -5.10
CA LEU A 77 0.53 -2.68 -6.07
C LEU A 77 1.93 -2.65 -5.43
N ARG A 78 2.09 -1.95 -4.30
CA ARG A 78 3.39 -1.89 -3.59
C ARG A 78 3.77 -3.22 -2.96
N ASP A 79 2.79 -4.00 -2.50
CA ASP A 79 3.02 -5.31 -1.90
C ASP A 79 3.35 -6.38 -2.95
N HIS A 80 2.98 -6.12 -4.22
CA HIS A 80 3.21 -7.01 -5.36
C HIS A 80 4.05 -6.33 -6.45
N PRO A 81 5.31 -5.98 -6.15
CA PRO A 81 6.16 -5.24 -7.09
C PRO A 81 6.51 -6.11 -8.31
N ALA A 82 6.72 -5.45 -9.46
CA ALA A 82 7.31 -6.11 -10.61
C ALA A 82 8.72 -6.61 -10.28
N CYS A 83 9.03 -7.83 -10.70
CA CYS A 83 10.34 -8.45 -10.51
C CYS A 83 10.97 -8.75 -11.87
N PHE A 84 12.22 -8.36 -12.03
CA PHE A 84 13.02 -8.68 -13.22
C PHE A 84 14.08 -9.72 -12.88
N ASP A 85 14.00 -10.87 -13.51
CA ASP A 85 15.00 -11.92 -13.39
C ASP A 85 16.11 -11.71 -14.43
N ARG A 86 17.30 -11.34 -13.96
CA ARG A 86 18.47 -11.12 -14.82
C ARG A 86 19.01 -12.40 -15.46
N GLY A 87 18.77 -13.57 -14.85
CA GLY A 87 19.25 -14.85 -15.36
C GLY A 87 18.42 -15.35 -16.54
N THR A 88 17.10 -15.17 -16.47
CA THR A 88 16.17 -15.57 -17.55
C THR A 88 15.84 -14.43 -18.51
N GLY A 89 16.08 -13.17 -18.12
CA GLY A 89 15.67 -11.98 -18.87
C GLY A 89 14.18 -11.69 -18.81
N ILE A 90 13.43 -12.37 -17.94
CA ILE A 90 11.96 -12.26 -17.85
C ILE A 90 11.58 -11.22 -16.79
N SER A 91 10.64 -10.34 -17.16
CA SER A 91 9.96 -9.45 -16.22
C SER A 91 8.59 -10.02 -15.84
N SER A 92 8.34 -10.17 -14.55
CA SER A 92 7.05 -10.61 -14.01
C SER A 92 6.37 -9.45 -13.31
N MET A 93 5.12 -9.17 -13.69
CA MET A 93 4.29 -8.13 -13.08
C MET A 93 2.94 -8.73 -12.68
N PRO A 94 2.76 -9.12 -11.41
CA PRO A 94 1.58 -9.86 -10.97
C PRO A 94 0.30 -9.02 -10.98
N VAL A 95 0.41 -7.70 -10.83
CA VAL A 95 -0.73 -6.78 -10.75
C VAL A 95 -0.51 -5.60 -11.67
N VAL A 96 -1.52 -5.29 -12.48
CA VAL A 96 -1.57 -4.10 -13.33
C VAL A 96 -2.76 -3.25 -12.89
N ALA A 97 -2.53 -1.95 -12.67
CA ALA A 97 -3.60 -1.01 -12.37
C ALA A 97 -3.71 0.03 -13.49
N MET A 98 -4.95 0.33 -13.87
CA MET A 98 -5.28 1.32 -14.88
C MET A 98 -6.36 2.24 -14.34
N GLN A 99 -6.20 3.54 -14.56
CA GLN A 99 -7.25 4.54 -14.32
C GLN A 99 -7.98 4.79 -15.64
N MET A 100 -9.30 4.60 -15.64
CA MET A 100 -10.14 4.91 -16.80
C MET A 100 -10.41 6.43 -16.85
N PRO A 101 -10.38 7.04 -18.04
CA PRO A 101 -10.71 8.46 -18.24
C PRO A 101 -12.20 8.76 -18.04
#